data_AF-A0A376KQP2-F1
#
_entry.id   AF-A0A376KQP2-F1
#
_cell.length_a   1.000
_cell.length_b   1.000
_cell.length_c   1.000
_cell.angle_alpha   90.00
_cell.angle_beta   90.00
_cell.angle_gamma   90.00
#
_symmetry.space_group_name_H-M   'P 1'
#
loop_
_entity.id
_entity.type
_entity.pdbx_description
1 polymer ?
#
loop_
_entity_poly.entity_id
_entity_poly.type
_entity_poly.pdbx_seq_one_letter_code
_entity_poly.pdbx_strand_id
1 'polypeptide(L)'
;MRFLMMLALRMGRTLSELRREMSASEIMMWAEFDRFSPLGDERADIRAAQIVSAVYGAQGVKVPLNDALLQWEKEQTEGVSDPFCRTGKRAFNSVSVSQHNRFGGFFSSGE
;
A
#
# COMPACT_ATOMS: atom_id res chain seq x y z
N MET A 1 12.08 -22.47 -6.29
CA MET A 1 11.82 -22.70 -4.85
C MET A 1 10.51 -22.08 -4.37
N ARG A 2 10.16 -20.84 -4.76
CA ARG A 2 8.91 -20.16 -4.34
C ARG A 2 7.63 -20.97 -4.55
N PHE A 3 7.46 -21.60 -5.72
CA PHE A 3 6.28 -22.42 -6.04
C PHE A 3 6.01 -23.52 -5.01
N LEU A 4 7.01 -24.36 -4.69
CA LEU A 4 6.85 -25.46 -3.73
C LEU A 4 6.49 -24.97 -2.33
N MET A 5 7.04 -23.82 -1.93
CA MET A 5 6.73 -23.19 -0.64
C MET A 5 5.28 -22.71 -0.60
N MET A 6 4.81 -22.04 -1.65
CA MET A 6 3.42 -21.59 -1.76
C MET A 6 2.45 -22.78 -1.81
N LEU A 7 2.77 -23.83 -2.57
CA LEU A 7 1.95 -25.04 -2.66
C LEU A 7 1.81 -25.73 -1.30
N ALA A 8 2.91 -25.84 -0.55
CA ALA A 8 2.91 -26.40 0.80
C ALA A 8 2.00 -25.60 1.75
N LEU A 9 2.14 -24.26 1.75
CA LEU A 9 1.28 -23.37 2.54
C LEU A 9 -0.20 -23.50 2.14
N ARG A 10 -0.49 -23.56 0.84
CA ARG A 10 -1.86 -23.69 0.32
C ARG A 10 -2.53 -25.00 0.73
N MET A 11 -1.76 -26.08 0.83
CA MET A 11 -2.24 -27.39 1.29
C MET A 11 -2.19 -27.55 2.81
N GLY A 12 -1.63 -26.58 3.55
CA GLY A 12 -1.46 -26.67 5.01
C GLY A 12 -0.47 -27.75 5.44
N ARG A 13 0.51 -28.09 4.59
CA ARG A 13 1.52 -29.14 4.85
C ARG A 13 2.92 -28.54 4.89
N THR A 14 3.86 -29.25 5.50
CA THR A 14 5.28 -28.87 5.43
C THR A 14 5.89 -29.26 4.08
N LEU A 15 6.99 -28.61 3.69
CA LEU A 15 7.74 -28.97 2.47
C LEU A 15 8.22 -30.44 2.48
N SER A 16 8.59 -30.94 3.65
CA SER A 16 9.07 -32.31 3.83
C SER A 16 7.96 -33.33 3.60
N GLU A 17 6.76 -33.08 4.12
CA GLU A 17 5.57 -33.91 3.89
C GLU A 17 5.14 -33.86 2.43
N LEU A 18 5.08 -32.67 1.84
CA LEU A 18 4.73 -32.49 0.44
C LEU A 18 5.65 -33.28 -0.49
N ARG A 19 6.97 -33.22 -0.25
CA ARG A 19 7.97 -33.96 -1.07
C ARG A 19 7.94 -35.48 -0.86
N ARG A 20 7.46 -35.95 0.30
CA ARG A 20 7.42 -37.39 0.62
C ARG A 20 6.13 -38.04 0.12
N GLU A 21 5.02 -37.32 0.19
CA GLU A 21 3.68 -37.87 -0.09
C GLU A 21 3.23 -37.63 -1.52
N MET A 22 3.69 -36.56 -2.17
CA MET A 22 3.29 -36.21 -3.52
C MET A 22 4.34 -36.66 -4.54
N SER A 23 3.87 -37.27 -5.63
CA SER A 23 4.73 -37.66 -6.74
C SER A 23 5.25 -36.46 -7.52
N ALA A 24 6.41 -36.59 -8.17
CA ALA A 24 6.97 -35.53 -8.99
C ALA A 24 6.04 -35.11 -10.14
N SER A 25 5.27 -36.04 -10.71
CA SER A 25 4.29 -35.76 -11.76
C SER A 25 3.13 -34.90 -11.28
N GLU A 26 2.61 -35.15 -10.07
CA GLU A 26 1.58 -34.30 -9.48
C GLU A 26 2.10 -32.89 -9.19
N ILE A 27 3.31 -32.78 -8.65
CA ILE A 27 3.97 -31.48 -8.45
C ILE A 27 4.08 -30.71 -9.78
N MET A 28 4.40 -31.39 -10.88
CA MET A 28 4.44 -30.77 -12.22
C MET A 28 3.05 -30.34 -12.70
N MET A 29 2.01 -31.14 -12.48
CA MET A 29 0.64 -30.72 -12.82
C MET A 29 0.22 -29.48 -12.05
N TRP A 30 0.56 -29.38 -10.76
CA TRP A 30 0.32 -28.18 -9.97
C TRP A 30 1.12 -26.98 -10.48
N ALA A 31 2.35 -27.19 -10.96
CA ALA A 31 3.16 -26.13 -11.54
C ALA A 31 2.56 -25.58 -12.84
N GLU A 32 2.01 -26.45 -13.69
CA GLU A 32 1.27 -26.01 -14.88
C GLU A 32 -0.03 -25.28 -14.51
N PHE A 33 -0.74 -25.74 -13.47
CA PHE A 33 -1.93 -25.07 -12.98
C PHE A 33 -1.65 -23.66 -12.45
N ASP A 34 -0.53 -23.46 -11.74
CA ASP A 34 -0.09 -22.17 -11.20
C ASP A 34 0.08 -21.10 -12.29
N ARG A 35 0.40 -21.49 -13.53
CA ARG A 35 0.52 -20.58 -14.68
C ARG A 35 -0.81 -19.95 -15.09
N PHE A 36 -1.92 -20.66 -14.89
CA PHE A 36 -3.27 -20.17 -15.21
C PHE A 36 -3.92 -19.48 -14.03
N SER A 37 -3.68 -19.99 -12.83
CA SER A 37 -4.16 -19.38 -11.62
C SER A 37 -3.05 -19.35 -10.58
N PRO A 38 -2.43 -18.18 -10.35
CA PRO A 38 -1.39 -18.07 -9.34
C PRO A 38 -1.96 -18.54 -8.00
N LEU A 39 -1.31 -19.52 -7.40
CA LEU A 39 -1.67 -20.14 -6.12
C LEU A 39 -1.26 -19.26 -4.93
N GLY A 40 -0.51 -18.19 -5.20
CA GLY A 40 -0.10 -17.20 -4.21
C GLY A 40 -1.16 -16.12 -3.93
N ASP A 41 -0.79 -15.20 -3.04
CA ASP A 41 -1.68 -14.14 -2.54
C ASP A 41 -1.80 -12.92 -3.47
N GLU A 42 -1.16 -12.95 -4.65
CA GLU A 42 -1.19 -11.87 -5.63
C GLU A 42 -2.63 -11.44 -6.01
N ARG A 43 -3.55 -12.40 -6.14
CA ARG A 43 -4.97 -12.10 -6.40
C ARG A 43 -5.64 -11.37 -5.23
N ALA A 44 -5.24 -11.67 -4.00
CA ALA A 44 -5.74 -10.96 -2.82
C ALA A 44 -5.21 -9.53 -2.78
N ASP A 45 -3.92 -9.34 -3.10
CA ASP A 45 -3.28 -8.03 -3.16
C ASP A 45 -3.91 -7.14 -4.25
N ILE A 46 -4.21 -7.68 -5.44
CA ILE A 46 -4.93 -6.94 -6.48
C ILE A 46 -6.32 -6.51 -6.03
N ARG A 47 -7.07 -7.40 -5.37
CA ARG A 47 -8.40 -7.05 -4.85
C ARG A 47 -8.34 -5.99 -3.76
N ALA A 48 -7.34 -6.07 -2.88
CA ALA A 48 -7.11 -5.04 -1.88
C ALA A 48 -6.82 -3.68 -2.55
N ALA A 49 -5.95 -3.67 -3.57
CA ALA A 49 -5.65 -2.47 -4.34
C ALA A 49 -6.88 -1.89 -5.06
N GLN A 50 -7.76 -2.74 -5.58
CA GLN A 50 -9.03 -2.31 -6.20
C GLN A 50 -9.94 -1.63 -5.18
N ILE A 51 -10.09 -2.20 -3.99
CA ILE A 51 -10.88 -1.60 -2.91
C ILE A 51 -10.27 -0.24 -2.52
N VAL A 52 -8.96 -0.18 -2.34
CA VAL A 52 -8.25 1.06 -1.99
C VAL A 52 -8.45 2.14 -3.06
N SER A 53 -8.27 1.80 -4.34
CA SER A 53 -8.50 2.72 -5.46
C SER A 53 -9.95 3.22 -5.52
N ALA A 54 -10.93 2.34 -5.26
CA ALA A 54 -12.34 2.72 -5.20
C ALA A 54 -12.66 3.66 -4.02
N VAL A 55 -12.05 3.41 -2.85
CA VAL A 55 -12.21 4.27 -1.66
C VAL A 55 -11.62 5.66 -1.90
N TYR A 56 -10.41 5.73 -2.47
CA TYR A 56 -9.82 7.03 -2.83
C TYR A 56 -10.61 7.74 -3.93
N GLY A 57 -11.08 6.99 -4.93
CA GLY A 57 -11.93 7.51 -6.00
C GLY A 57 -13.24 8.12 -5.48
N ALA A 58 -13.84 7.51 -4.46
CA ALA A 58 -15.03 8.04 -3.79
C ALA A 58 -14.76 9.35 -3.02
N GLN A 59 -13.51 9.61 -2.63
CA GLN A 59 -13.08 10.87 -1.98
C GLN A 59 -12.65 11.95 -3.00
N GLY A 60 -12.79 11.69 -4.30
CA GLY A 60 -12.38 12.61 -5.37
C GLY A 60 -10.90 12.52 -5.74
N VAL A 61 -10.13 11.59 -5.17
CA VAL A 61 -8.71 11.38 -5.45
C VAL A 61 -8.55 10.18 -6.39
N LYS A 62 -8.03 10.40 -7.61
CA LYS A 62 -7.75 9.30 -8.54
C LYS A 62 -6.38 8.67 -8.20
N VAL A 63 -6.40 7.51 -7.57
CA VAL A 63 -5.19 6.70 -7.32
C VAL A 63 -5.13 5.58 -8.37
N PRO A 64 -4.07 5.50 -9.20
CA PRO A 64 -3.91 4.41 -10.15
C PRO A 64 -3.71 3.08 -9.39
N LEU A 65 -4.21 1.99 -9.95
CA LEU A 65 -4.20 0.68 -9.27
C LEU A 65 -2.77 0.23 -8.89
N ASN A 66 -1.77 0.56 -9.70
CA ASN A 66 -0.38 0.23 -9.45
C ASN A 66 0.19 0.89 -8.17
N ASP A 67 -0.30 2.09 -7.80
CA ASP A 67 0.13 2.78 -6.58
C ASP A 67 -0.56 2.20 -5.34
N ALA A 68 -1.72 1.56 -5.52
CA ALA A 68 -2.47 0.90 -4.46
C ALA A 68 -2.03 -0.55 -4.22
N LEU A 69 -1.20 -1.13 -5.11
CA LEU A 69 -0.63 -2.46 -4.93
C LEU A 69 0.43 -2.47 -3.83
N LEU A 70 0.39 -3.51 -3.00
CA LEU A 70 1.29 -3.65 -1.87
C LEU A 70 2.68 -4.08 -2.36
N GLN A 71 3.70 -3.29 -2.02
CA GLN A 71 5.10 -3.58 -2.35
C GLN A 71 5.79 -4.13 -1.10
N TRP A 72 5.93 -5.45 -1.04
CA TRP A 72 6.53 -6.16 0.09
C TRP A 72 8.06 -5.97 0.17
N GLU A 73 8.73 -5.90 -0.98
CA GLU A 73 10.16 -5.57 -1.10
C GLU A 73 10.26 -4.18 -1.72
N LYS A 74 10.22 -3.13 -0.91
CA LYS A 74 10.60 -1.80 -1.43
C LYS A 74 12.11 -1.75 -1.59
N GLU A 75 12.58 -1.70 -2.83
CA GLU A 75 13.86 -1.07 -3.12
C GLU A 75 13.71 0.39 -2.63
N GLN A 76 14.57 0.80 -1.70
CA GLN A 76 14.58 2.16 -1.17
C GLN A 76 14.96 3.13 -2.29
N THR A 77 14.00 3.45 -3.15
CA THR A 77 14.13 4.58 -4.05
C THR A 77 13.86 5.82 -3.21
N GLU A 78 14.96 6.48 -2.91
CA GLU A 78 15.13 7.69 -2.13
C GLU A 78 14.03 8.72 -2.41
N GLY A 79 13.43 9.29 -1.35
CA GLY A 79 12.64 10.52 -1.46
C GLY A 79 11.32 10.62 -0.70
N VAL A 80 10.93 9.66 0.14
CA VAL A 80 9.74 9.86 1.00
C VAL A 80 10.14 10.64 2.24
N SER A 81 10.02 11.98 2.16
CA SER A 81 9.91 12.80 3.35
C SER A 81 8.69 12.34 4.15
N ASP A 82 8.92 11.89 5.38
CA ASP A 82 7.87 11.47 6.32
C ASP A 82 6.68 12.46 6.34
N PRO A 83 5.46 12.06 5.98
CA PRO A 83 4.29 12.94 6.03
C PRO A 83 3.92 13.35 7.47
N PHE A 84 4.42 12.60 8.47
CA PHE A 84 4.25 12.90 9.89
C PHE A 84 5.36 13.77 10.49
N CYS A 85 6.46 14.03 9.77
CA CYS A 85 7.54 14.89 10.27
C CYS A 85 7.15 16.39 10.28
N ARG A 86 6.05 16.76 9.59
CA ARG A 86 5.62 18.16 9.47
C ARG A 86 4.82 18.69 10.67
N THR A 87 4.34 17.83 11.57
CA THR A 87 3.43 18.24 12.66
C THR A 87 4.09 18.45 14.02
N GLY A 88 5.42 18.31 14.14
CA GLY A 88 6.14 18.47 15.42
C GLY A 88 6.83 19.82 15.68
N LYS A 89 6.92 20.72 14.70
CA LYS A 89 7.79 21.93 14.81
C LYS A 89 7.10 23.30 14.70
N ARG A 90 5.76 23.37 14.72
CA ARG A 90 5.02 24.66 14.72
C ARG A 90 4.13 24.87 15.96
N ALA A 91 4.47 24.24 17.08
CA ALA A 91 3.73 24.39 18.33
C ALA A 91 4.64 24.67 19.52
N PHE A 92 5.71 25.48 19.38
CA PHE A 92 6.46 25.95 20.55
C PHE A 92 7.37 27.18 20.35
N ASN A 93 7.08 28.10 19.42
CA ASN A 93 7.76 29.40 19.50
C ASN A 93 6.87 30.53 19.00
N SER A 94 6.65 31.50 19.90
CA SER A 94 5.92 32.76 19.74
C SER A 94 4.39 32.74 19.79
N VAL A 95 3.83 32.18 20.87
CA VAL A 95 2.82 32.95 21.60
C VAL A 95 3.59 33.95 22.45
N SER A 96 3.80 35.16 21.91
CA SER A 96 4.16 36.34 22.70
C SER A 96 3.23 37.47 22.28
N VAL A 97 2.34 37.78 23.21
CA VAL A 97 1.42 38.92 23.23
C VAL A 97 2.20 40.24 23.07
N SER A 98 1.73 41.14 22.20
CA SER A 98 1.67 42.57 22.56
C SER A 98 0.68 43.34 21.68
N GLN A 99 -0.13 44.14 22.35
CA GLN A 99 -1.17 44.99 21.79
C GLN A 99 -0.60 46.20 21.03
N HIS A 100 -1.40 46.70 20.08
CA HIS A 100 -1.53 48.08 19.54
C HIS A 100 -1.39 48.14 18.01
N ASN A 101 -2.51 48.11 17.28
CA ASN A 101 -3.12 49.35 16.80
C ASN A 101 -4.45 49.06 16.10
N ARG A 102 -5.49 49.72 16.62
CA ARG A 102 -6.84 49.82 16.07
C ARG A 102 -6.86 51.08 15.18
N PHE A 103 -7.72 51.05 14.15
CA PHE A 103 -8.21 52.16 13.29
C PHE A 103 -7.58 52.34 11.90
N GLY A 104 -8.44 52.16 10.87
CA GLY A 104 -8.45 53.00 9.68
C GLY A 104 -8.74 52.33 8.33
N GLY A 105 -9.97 52.49 7.79
CA GLY A 105 -10.29 52.45 6.34
C GLY A 105 -10.78 51.09 5.78
N PHE A 106 -12.07 50.71 5.76
CA PHE A 106 -13.25 51.22 5.02
C PHE A 106 -13.28 50.86 3.51
N PHE A 107 -14.24 49.98 3.14
CA PHE A 107 -14.99 49.74 1.87
C PHE A 107 -14.36 50.11 0.49
N SER A 108 -14.25 49.22 -0.51
CA SER A 108 -15.25 48.60 -1.43
C SER A 108 -15.48 49.35 -2.76
N SER A 109 -15.56 48.56 -3.86
CA SER A 109 -15.97 48.85 -5.26
C SER A 109 -15.03 49.75 -6.09
N GLY A 110 -14.78 49.51 -7.37
CA GLY A 110 -15.56 48.79 -8.38
C GLY A 110 -16.09 49.78 -9.40
N GLU A 111 -15.25 50.13 -10.39
CA GLU A 111 -15.51 50.51 -11.79
C GLU A 111 -14.18 50.85 -12.47
#